data_AF-A0A662RNJ8-F1
#
_entry.id   AF-A0A662RNJ8-F1
#
_cell.length_a   1.000
_cell.length_b   1.000
_cell.length_c   1.000
_cell.angle_alpha   90.00
_cell.angle_beta   90.00
_cell.angle_gamma   90.00
#
_symmetry.space_group_name_H-M   'P 1'
#
loop_
_entity.id
_entity.type
_entity.pdbx_description
1 polymer ?
#
loop_
_entity_poly.entity_id
_entity_poly.type
_entity_poly.pdbx_seq_one_letter_code
_entity_poly.pdbx_strand_id
1 'polypeptide(L)'
;MEKRIRGKYPVYKIGDKIVIDGPEIVMEETDAICIHALAPLLHYVVALRDGAGPRELGLSKEKDVAYIQCVDPGEPYTEGGTVIFKCSLRFLSYQYQLGSPPFNSLKFHQLFK
;
A
#
# COMPACT_ATOMS: atom_id res chain seq x y z
N MET A 1 1.95 2.32 20.67
CA MET A 1 0.59 1.76 20.60
C MET A 1 0.71 0.41 19.91
N GLU A 2 0.47 -0.67 20.66
CA GLU A 2 0.87 -2.03 20.32
C GLU A 2 0.14 -2.56 19.08
N LYS A 3 0.94 -3.14 18.18
CA LYS A 3 0.60 -3.70 16.87
C LYS A 3 -0.33 -4.89 17.07
N ARG A 4 -1.63 -4.66 16.94
CA ARG A 4 -2.64 -5.73 16.97
C ARG A 4 -2.91 -6.17 15.55
N ILE A 5 -2.64 -7.42 15.28
CA ILE A 5 -3.20 -8.12 14.15
C ILE A 5 -3.93 -9.33 14.69
N ARG A 6 -5.05 -9.57 14.03
CA ARG A 6 -5.97 -10.67 14.32
C ARG A 6 -6.17 -11.39 13.00
N GLY A 7 -5.94 -12.70 13.01
CA GLY A 7 -6.19 -13.57 11.85
C GLY A 7 -4.94 -14.12 11.20
N LYS A 8 -5.15 -15.08 10.30
CA LYS A 8 -4.11 -15.75 9.52
C LYS A 8 -4.09 -15.13 8.11
N TYR A 9 -2.90 -14.83 7.60
CA TYR A 9 -2.73 -14.23 6.28
C TYR A 9 -2.19 -15.26 5.30
N PRO A 10 -3.04 -15.86 4.45
CA PRO A 10 -2.56 -16.89 3.53
C PRO A 10 -1.64 -16.33 2.43
N VAL A 11 -1.80 -15.07 2.06
CA VAL A 11 -1.07 -14.44 0.93
C VAL A 11 0.17 -13.69 1.39
N TYR A 12 0.07 -12.93 2.47
CA TYR A 12 1.09 -11.95 2.87
C TYR A 12 1.92 -12.38 4.08
N LYS A 13 3.21 -12.01 4.07
CA LYS A 13 4.15 -12.14 5.18
C LYS A 13 4.68 -10.75 5.56
N ILE A 14 5.05 -10.58 6.83
CA ILE A 14 5.66 -9.30 7.27
C ILE A 14 6.84 -8.94 6.37
N GLY A 15 6.86 -7.70 5.89
CA GLY A 15 7.92 -7.19 5.04
C GLY A 15 7.62 -7.31 3.55
N ASP A 16 6.61 -8.10 3.16
CA ASP A 16 6.12 -8.11 1.78
C ASP A 16 5.68 -6.70 1.36
N LYS A 17 5.93 -6.40 0.09
CA LYS A 17 5.58 -5.10 -0.49
C LYS A 17 4.86 -5.25 -1.82
N ILE A 18 4.12 -4.20 -2.15
CA ILE A 18 3.56 -3.96 -3.49
C ILE A 18 4.17 -2.66 -4.00
N VAL A 19 4.66 -2.67 -5.23
CA VAL A 19 5.21 -1.47 -5.90
C VAL A 19 4.32 -1.13 -7.07
N ILE A 20 3.79 0.09 -7.08
CA ILE A 20 2.94 0.62 -8.15
C ILE A 20 3.65 1.81 -8.79
N ASP A 21 3.79 1.78 -10.10
CA ASP A 21 4.35 2.88 -10.90
C ASP A 21 3.41 3.23 -12.05
N GLY A 22 2.94 4.47 -12.08
CA GLY A 22 1.95 4.90 -13.07
C GLY A 22 0.69 4.00 -13.06
N PRO A 23 0.34 3.35 -14.19
CA PRO A 23 -0.76 2.38 -14.28
C PRO A 23 -0.33 0.93 -13.99
N GLU A 24 0.94 0.67 -13.70
CA GLU A 24 1.51 -0.68 -13.59
C GLU A 24 1.76 -1.08 -12.14
N ILE A 25 1.61 -2.38 -11.85
CA ILE A 25 2.20 -3.01 -10.68
C ILE A 25 3.56 -3.56 -11.12
N VAL A 26 4.63 -3.08 -10.50
CA VAL A 26 6.01 -3.51 -10.81
C VAL A 26 6.21 -4.90 -10.21
N MET A 27 6.00 -5.93 -11.02
CA MET A 27 5.96 -7.33 -10.57
C MET A 27 7.32 -7.79 -10.04
N GLU A 28 8.42 -7.30 -10.61
CA GLU A 28 9.79 -7.62 -10.21
C GLU A 28 10.13 -7.11 -8.79
N GLU A 29 9.41 -6.09 -8.32
CA GLU A 29 9.57 -5.52 -6.99
C GLU A 29 8.40 -5.84 -6.05
N THR A 30 7.40 -6.59 -6.50
CA THR A 30 6.20 -6.92 -5.70
C THR A 30 6.29 -8.35 -5.21
N ASP A 31 6.21 -8.55 -3.90
CA ASP A 31 6.39 -9.87 -3.29
C ASP A 31 5.11 -10.72 -3.35
N ALA A 32 3.94 -10.08 -3.20
CA ALA A 32 2.63 -10.76 -3.22
C ALA A 32 1.48 -9.81 -3.57
N ILE A 33 0.42 -10.36 -4.18
CA ILE A 33 -0.80 -9.62 -4.54
C ILE A 33 -2.02 -10.37 -4.00
N CYS A 34 -2.84 -9.67 -3.20
CA CYS A 34 -4.14 -10.16 -2.74
C CYS A 34 -5.26 -9.25 -3.26
N ILE A 35 -6.34 -9.85 -3.78
CA ILE A 35 -7.49 -9.09 -4.27
C ILE A 35 -8.17 -8.26 -3.16
N HIS A 36 -8.19 -8.76 -1.92
CA HIS A 36 -8.72 -8.01 -0.76
C HIS A 36 -7.90 -6.76 -0.43
N ALA A 37 -6.59 -6.77 -0.72
CA ALA A 37 -5.72 -5.62 -0.52
C ALA A 37 -5.84 -4.64 -1.69
N LEU A 38 -5.94 -5.13 -2.93
CA LEU A 38 -6.05 -4.26 -4.12
C LEU A 38 -7.27 -3.34 -4.07
N ALA A 39 -8.43 -3.83 -3.62
CA ALA A 39 -9.66 -3.03 -3.61
C ALA A 39 -9.51 -1.67 -2.88
N PRO A 40 -9.10 -1.60 -1.59
CA PRO A 40 -8.89 -0.33 -0.90
C PRO A 40 -7.62 0.41 -1.35
N LEU A 41 -6.57 -0.30 -1.79
CA LEU A 41 -5.35 0.35 -2.31
C LEU A 41 -5.64 1.15 -3.58
N LEU A 42 -6.37 0.57 -4.54
CA LEU A 42 -6.72 1.23 -5.80
C LEU A 42 -7.61 2.46 -5.60
N HIS A 43 -8.39 2.51 -4.52
CA HIS A 43 -9.19 3.68 -4.17
C HIS A 43 -8.32 4.92 -3.85
N TYR A 44 -7.16 4.72 -3.23
CA TYR A 44 -6.28 5.81 -2.79
C TYR A 44 -5.02 5.99 -3.63
N VAL A 45 -4.61 4.99 -4.41
CA VAL A 45 -3.31 4.98 -5.11
C VAL A 45 -3.14 6.20 -6.02
N VAL A 46 -4.17 6.56 -6.81
CA VAL A 46 -4.10 7.69 -7.74
C VAL A 46 -3.99 9.01 -6.98
N ALA A 47 -4.81 9.20 -5.94
CA ALA A 47 -4.80 10.40 -5.13
C ALA A 47 -3.44 10.59 -4.43
N LEU A 48 -2.94 9.55 -3.77
CA LEU A 48 -1.63 9.58 -3.10
C LEU A 48 -0.50 9.82 -4.11
N ARG A 49 -0.55 9.19 -5.29
CA ARG A 49 0.44 9.38 -6.36
C ARG A 49 0.47 10.82 -6.84
N ASP A 50 -0.69 11.43 -6.99
CA ASP A 50 -0.84 12.79 -7.50
C ASP A 50 -0.65 13.86 -6.40
N GLY A 51 -0.16 13.44 -5.21
CA GLY A 51 0.29 14.34 -4.16
C GLY A 51 -0.76 14.70 -3.11
N ALA A 52 -1.93 14.05 -3.12
CA ALA A 52 -2.90 14.22 -2.04
C ALA A 52 -2.28 13.75 -0.71
N GLY A 53 -2.37 14.61 0.30
CA GLY A 53 -1.72 14.35 1.58
C GLY A 53 -2.45 13.27 2.41
N PRO A 54 -1.72 12.29 2.96
CA PRO A 54 -2.27 11.27 3.85
C PRO A 54 -3.12 11.76 5.02
N ARG A 55 -2.84 12.94 5.59
CA ARG A 55 -3.63 13.50 6.69
C ARG A 55 -4.98 14.02 6.22
N GLU A 56 -4.96 14.75 5.11
CA GLU A 56 -6.12 15.35 4.46
C GLU A 56 -7.08 14.26 3.96
N LEU A 57 -6.54 13.12 3.51
CA LEU A 57 -7.31 11.93 3.16
C LEU A 57 -7.78 11.11 4.37
N GLY A 58 -7.42 11.48 5.60
CA GLY A 58 -7.78 10.75 6.81
C GLY A 58 -7.09 9.39 6.99
N LEU A 59 -6.01 9.15 6.24
CA LEU A 59 -5.27 7.87 6.23
C LEU A 59 -4.12 7.83 7.23
N SER A 60 -3.79 8.95 7.87
CA SER A 60 -2.64 9.03 8.77
C SER A 60 -2.65 10.22 9.70
N LYS A 61 -1.89 10.10 10.79
CA LYS A 61 -1.45 11.24 11.61
C LYS A 61 -0.12 11.81 11.13
N GLU A 62 0.58 11.15 10.21
CA GLU A 62 1.87 11.57 9.64
C GLU A 62 1.64 12.20 8.27
N LYS A 63 2.53 13.12 7.86
CA LYS A 63 2.38 13.87 6.61
C LYS A 63 2.64 13.01 5.37
N ASP A 64 3.68 12.17 5.40
CA ASP A 64 4.23 11.55 4.18
C ASP A 64 3.96 10.04 4.08
N VAL A 65 3.15 9.51 5.00
CA VAL A 65 2.87 8.08 5.12
C VAL A 65 1.36 7.90 5.26
N ALA A 66 0.76 7.07 4.41
CA ALA A 66 -0.64 6.63 4.55
C ALA A 66 -0.72 5.21 5.10
N TYR A 67 -1.78 4.92 5.86
CA TYR A 67 -2.08 3.57 6.33
C TYR A 67 -3.38 3.11 5.68
N ILE A 68 -3.34 1.99 4.97
CA ILE A 68 -4.51 1.45 4.26
C ILE A 68 -4.74 0.01 4.72
N GLN A 69 -5.97 -0.28 5.12
CA GLN A 69 -6.39 -1.58 5.61
C GLN A 69 -7.06 -2.38 4.48
N CYS A 70 -6.74 -3.68 4.34
CA CYS A 70 -7.48 -4.56 3.43
C CYS A 70 -8.90 -4.84 3.94
N VAL A 71 -9.79 -5.32 3.06
CA VAL A 71 -11.20 -5.55 3.38
C VAL A 71 -11.51 -6.98 3.84
N ASP A 72 -10.49 -7.79 4.11
CA ASP A 72 -10.72 -9.15 4.62
C ASP A 72 -11.35 -9.07 6.03
N PRO A 73 -12.56 -9.63 6.21
CA PRO A 73 -13.29 -9.49 7.47
C PRO A 73 -12.64 -10.25 8.63
N GLY A 74 -11.84 -11.28 8.35
CA GLY A 74 -11.26 -12.16 9.36
C GLY A 74 -12.30 -12.86 10.25
N GLU A 75 -11.83 -13.42 11.36
CA GLU A 75 -12.66 -14.14 12.33
C GLU A 75 -13.72 -13.24 12.98
N PRO A 76 -14.96 -13.74 13.21
CA PRO A 76 -15.40 -15.14 13.05
C PRO A 76 -15.93 -15.50 11.66
N TYR A 77 -15.82 -14.59 10.66
CA TYR A 77 -16.47 -14.76 9.37
C TYR A 77 -15.61 -15.49 8.34
N THR A 78 -14.29 -15.36 8.46
CA THR A 78 -13.29 -16.06 7.65
C THR A 78 -12.12 -16.49 8.53
N GLU A 79 -11.40 -17.54 8.12
CA GLU A 79 -10.09 -17.89 8.70
C GLU A 79 -8.98 -16.89 8.32
N GLY A 80 -9.33 -15.86 7.55
CA GLY A 80 -8.43 -14.82 7.07
C GLY A 80 -8.04 -13.81 8.15
N GLY A 81 -7.60 -12.65 7.69
CA GLY A 81 -7.18 -11.59 8.58
C GLY A 81 -6.95 -10.28 7.84
N THR A 82 -7.02 -9.19 8.59
CA THR A 82 -6.93 -7.84 8.05
C THR A 82 -5.49 -7.32 8.04
N VAL A 83 -4.94 -6.93 6.88
CA VAL A 83 -3.59 -6.38 6.73
C VAL A 83 -3.67 -4.85 6.70
N ILE A 84 -2.76 -4.18 7.41
CA ILE A 84 -2.54 -2.74 7.26
C ILE A 84 -1.22 -2.50 6.52
N PHE A 85 -1.31 -1.83 5.38
CA PHE A 85 -0.19 -1.39 4.56
C PHE A 85 0.23 0.01 4.96
N LYS A 86 1.55 0.22 5.06
CA LYS A 86 2.17 1.54 5.09
C LYS A 86 2.55 1.94 3.69
N CYS A 87 1.98 3.03 3.24
CA CYS A 87 2.15 3.55 1.89
C CYS A 87 3.07 4.76 1.98
N SER A 88 4.12 4.78 1.17
CA SER A 88 5.03 5.91 1.04
C SER A 88 5.33 6.17 -0.43
N LEU A 89 5.31 7.44 -0.83
CA LEU A 89 5.78 7.84 -2.15
C LEU A 89 7.31 7.68 -2.21
N ARG A 90 7.79 7.10 -3.30
CA ARG A 90 9.21 7.11 -3.65
C ARG A 90 9.38 7.84 -4.97
N PHE A 91 10.16 8.91 -4.94
CA PHE A 91 10.60 9.54 -6.18
C PHE A 91 11.70 8.66 -6.79
N LEU A 92 11.42 8.01 -7.91
CA LEU A 92 12.44 7.39 -8.73
C LEU A 92 13.05 8.50 -9.61
N SER A 93 14.33 8.77 -9.41
CA SER A 93 15.08 9.80 -10.16
C SER A 93 15.21 9.51 -11.65
N TYR A 94 14.81 8.34 -12.13
CA TYR A 94 15.00 7.89 -13.51
C TYR A 94 14.13 8.66 -14.52
N GLN A 95 12.91 9.06 -14.13
CA GLN A 95 12.00 9.83 -15.00
C GLN A 95 12.50 11.26 -15.28
N TYR A 96 13.37 11.82 -14.40
CA TYR A 96 14.00 13.14 -14.65
C TYR A 96 14.95 13.15 -15.84
N GLN A 97 15.53 12.00 -16.22
CA GLN A 97 16.49 11.92 -17.33
C GLN A 97 15.84 11.80 -18.71
N LEU A 98 14.57 11.37 -18.79
CA LEU A 98 13.87 11.10 -20.05
C LEU A 98 12.94 12.23 -20.52
N GLY A 99 12.82 13.32 -19.76
CA GLY A 99 11.96 14.46 -20.12
C GLY A 99 10.45 14.16 -20.07
N SER A 100 10.04 12.99 -19.56
CA SER A 100 8.67 12.63 -19.28
C SER A 100 8.19 13.27 -17.97
N PRO A 101 6.92 13.72 -17.86
CA PRO A 101 6.40 14.23 -16.60
C PRO A 101 6.54 13.15 -15.50
N PRO A 102 6.93 13.51 -14.27
CA PRO A 102 7.24 12.54 -13.24
C PRO A 102 6.00 11.73 -12.88
N PHE A 103 5.98 10.45 -13.24
CA PHE A 103 5.08 9.49 -12.59
C PHE A 103 5.69 9.17 -11.22
N ASN A 104 4.97 9.52 -10.16
CA ASN A 104 5.40 9.17 -8.82
C ASN A 104 5.20 7.66 -8.62
N SER A 105 6.23 6.95 -8.15
CA SER A 105 6.08 5.55 -7.77
C SER A 105 5.63 5.45 -6.30
N LEU A 106 4.66 4.59 -6.02
CA LEU A 106 4.18 4.31 -4.67
C LEU A 106 4.72 2.96 -4.21
N LYS A 107 5.39 2.95 -3.05
CA LYS A 107 5.78 1.72 -2.36
C LYS A 107 4.90 1.48 -1.17
N PHE A 108 4.27 0.32 -1.14
CA PHE A 108 3.44 -0.16 -0.03
C PHE A 108 4.24 -1.21 0.74
N HIS A 109 4.64 -0.93 1.97
CA HIS A 109 5.26 -1.90 2.88
C HIS A 109 4.20 -2.44 3.84
N GLN A 110 4.06 -3.76 3.96
CA GLN A 110 3.29 -4.33 5.05
C GLN A 110 4.01 -4.03 6.37
N LEU A 111 3.29 -3.44 7.32
CA LEU A 111 3.93 -3.06 8.56
C LEU A 111 3.93 -4.15 9.61
N PHE A 112 2.87 -4.97 9.74
CA PHE A 112 2.71 -5.80 10.94
C PHE A 112 2.21 -7.22 10.66
N LYS A 113 2.35 -8.03 11.72
CA LYS A 113 2.16 -9.48 11.86
C LYS A 113 0.93 -9.85 12.62
#